data_AF-A0A2E1I9M4-F1
#
_entry.id   AF-A0A2E1I9M4-F1
#
_cell.length_a   1.000
_cell.length_b   1.000
_cell.length_c   1.000
_cell.angle_alpha   90.00
_cell.angle_beta   90.00
_cell.angle_gamma   90.00
#
_symmetry.space_group_name_H-M   'P 1'
#
loop_
_entity.id
_entity.type
_entity.pdbx_description
1 polymer ?
#
loop_
_entity_poly.entity_id
_entity_poly.type
_entity_poly.pdbx_seq_one_letter_code
_entity_poly.pdbx_strand_id
1 'polypeptide(L)'
;MDDVVSTTVSGMTCMSCVGRVEEALNSLNGAYNINVKLESGDVSFQGVSLEKAEQAIVSLGYSIGVPGESISVKNDFNWRDGSVWKQSAHNTKWCLVGCSIGDFGTIAAFQFIPYLDALGWNDMSIMFLAMFNGIMTSIALETFILIKQMGG
;
A
#
# COMPACT_ATOMS: atom_id res chain seq x y z
N MET A 1 2.30 40.87 1.54
CA MET A 1 1.98 40.09 0.33
C MET A 1 2.46 38.68 0.61
N ASP A 2 1.59 37.69 0.55
CA ASP A 2 2.01 36.30 0.67
C ASP A 2 2.55 35.84 -0.69
N ASP A 3 3.79 35.38 -0.71
CA ASP A 3 4.45 34.94 -1.94
C ASP A 3 3.85 33.61 -2.42
N VAL A 4 3.56 33.53 -3.72
CA VAL A 4 3.16 32.27 -4.36
C VAL A 4 4.40 31.38 -4.46
N VAL A 5 4.36 30.23 -3.79
CA VAL A 5 5.39 29.20 -3.89
C VAL A 5 4.99 28.25 -5.02
N SER A 6 5.91 28.01 -5.97
CA SER A 6 5.72 27.06 -7.07
C SER A 6 6.78 25.96 -7.03
N THR A 7 6.34 24.73 -7.27
CA THR A 7 7.18 23.53 -7.28
C THR A 7 6.66 22.53 -8.32
N THR A 8 7.47 21.55 -8.69
CA THR A 8 7.07 20.46 -9.57
C THR A 8 7.12 19.15 -8.80
N VAL A 9 6.06 18.36 -8.91
CA VAL A 9 5.89 17.06 -8.27
C VAL A 9 5.92 15.97 -9.34
N SER A 10 6.84 15.03 -9.20
CA SER A 10 6.95 13.82 -10.04
C SER A 10 6.34 12.60 -9.36
N GLY A 11 5.80 11.69 -10.18
CA GLY A 11 5.17 10.43 -9.74
C GLY A 11 3.64 10.47 -9.72
N MET A 12 3.01 11.61 -9.99
CA MET A 12 1.56 11.69 -10.20
C MET A 12 1.20 11.16 -11.59
N THR A 13 0.29 10.18 -11.67
CA THR A 13 -0.11 9.52 -12.93
C THR A 13 -1.61 9.55 -13.19
N CYS A 14 -2.42 10.04 -12.25
CA CYS A 14 -3.88 10.11 -12.38
C CYS A 14 -4.47 11.23 -11.51
N MET A 15 -5.75 11.57 -11.75
CA MET A 15 -6.44 12.64 -11.01
C MET A 15 -6.62 12.34 -9.51
N SER A 16 -6.64 11.06 -9.09
CA SER A 16 -6.66 10.73 -7.67
C SER A 16 -5.31 10.94 -6.99
N CYS A 17 -4.19 10.93 -7.74
CA CYS A 17 -2.89 11.37 -7.21
C CYS A 17 -2.88 12.87 -6.95
N VAL A 18 -3.48 13.66 -7.86
CA VAL A 18 -3.65 15.11 -7.68
C VAL A 18 -4.43 15.42 -6.40
N GLY A 19 -5.60 14.79 -6.23
CA GLY A 19 -6.43 15.00 -5.03
C GLY A 19 -5.70 14.67 -3.72
N ARG A 20 -4.86 13.62 -3.70
CA ARG A 20 -4.05 13.27 -2.52
C ARG A 20 -3.01 14.35 -2.18
N VAL A 21 -2.35 14.92 -3.19
CA VAL A 21 -1.40 16.02 -2.98
C VAL A 21 -2.11 17.28 -2.49
N GLU A 22 -3.25 17.62 -3.09
CA GLU A 22 -4.07 18.76 -2.65
C GLU A 22 -4.56 18.60 -1.20
N GLU A 23 -5.01 17.40 -0.83
CA GLU A 23 -5.48 17.11 0.54
C GLU A 23 -4.35 17.18 1.57
N ALA A 24 -3.17 16.65 1.25
CA ALA A 24 -2.01 16.74 2.13
C ALA A 24 -1.53 18.18 2.32
N LEU A 25 -1.53 18.99 1.25
CA LEU A 25 -1.18 20.40 1.35
C LEU A 25 -2.25 21.20 2.12
N ASN A 26 -3.55 20.95 1.88
CA ASN A 26 -4.64 21.58 2.64
C ASN A 26 -4.60 21.25 4.13
N SER A 27 -4.08 20.06 4.48
CA SER A 27 -3.94 19.63 5.87
C SER A 27 -2.84 20.39 6.63
N LEU A 28 -1.98 21.14 5.94
CA LEU A 28 -0.97 21.98 6.57
C LEU A 28 -1.60 23.27 7.11
N ASN A 29 -1.38 23.55 8.40
CA ASN A 29 -1.89 24.76 9.05
C ASN A 29 -1.41 26.03 8.34
N GLY A 30 -2.36 26.76 7.74
CA GLY A 30 -2.11 28.03 7.05
C GLY A 30 -1.96 27.91 5.53
N ALA A 31 -2.05 26.72 4.94
CA ALA A 31 -2.03 26.56 3.49
C ALA A 31 -3.34 27.03 2.86
N TYR A 32 -3.24 27.79 1.76
CA TYR A 32 -4.40 28.20 0.97
C TYR A 32 -3.99 28.46 -0.50
N ASN A 33 -4.98 28.64 -1.40
CA ASN A 33 -4.78 28.82 -2.84
C ASN A 33 -3.92 27.71 -3.49
N ILE A 34 -4.27 26.44 -3.25
CA ILE A 34 -3.56 25.29 -3.79
C ILE A 34 -4.05 25.00 -5.21
N ASN A 35 -3.13 24.88 -6.16
CA ASN A 35 -3.40 24.46 -7.53
C ASN A 35 -2.41 23.38 -7.93
N VAL A 36 -2.91 22.22 -8.35
CA VAL A 36 -2.09 21.10 -8.80
C VAL A 36 -2.47 20.75 -10.24
N LYS A 37 -1.48 20.69 -11.13
CA LYS A 37 -1.65 20.35 -12.55
C LYS A 37 -1.04 18.98 -12.83
N LEU A 38 -1.86 18.03 -13.28
CA LEU A 38 -1.40 16.69 -13.61
C LEU A 38 -0.47 16.66 -14.83
N GLU A 39 -0.75 17.47 -15.86
CA GLU A 39 -0.04 17.40 -17.15
C GLU A 39 1.43 17.80 -17.05
N SER A 40 1.74 18.83 -16.27
CA SER A 40 3.10 19.32 -16.05
C SER A 40 3.70 18.88 -14.71
N GLY A 41 2.87 18.36 -13.79
CA GLY A 41 3.27 18.10 -12.40
C GLY A 41 3.43 19.38 -11.57
N ASP A 42 3.04 20.55 -12.09
CA ASP A 42 3.22 21.81 -11.38
C ASP A 42 2.24 21.94 -10.22
N VAL A 43 2.76 22.45 -9.10
CA VAL A 43 2.03 22.69 -7.87
C VAL A 43 2.32 24.10 -7.39
N SER A 44 1.27 24.88 -7.14
CA SER A 44 1.38 26.20 -6.51
C SER A 44 0.53 26.30 -5.26
N PHE A 45 1.04 26.98 -4.24
CA PHE A 45 0.36 27.20 -2.96
C PHE A 45 0.86 28.47 -2.26
N GLN A 46 0.11 28.94 -1.27
CA GLN A 46 0.45 30.09 -0.43
C GLN A 46 0.29 29.75 1.06
N GLY A 47 0.95 30.54 1.92
CA GLY A 47 0.78 30.47 3.38
C GLY A 47 1.60 29.39 4.12
N VAL A 48 2.36 28.56 3.40
CA VAL A 48 3.27 27.55 3.98
C VAL A 48 4.65 27.59 3.32
N SER A 49 5.70 27.21 4.06
CA SER A 49 7.06 27.16 3.51
C SER A 49 7.25 25.94 2.61
N LEU A 50 8.21 26.05 1.67
CA LEU A 50 8.55 24.97 0.75
C LEU A 50 8.97 23.70 1.51
N GLU A 51 9.72 23.81 2.62
CA GLU A 51 10.17 22.62 3.35
C GLU A 51 9.01 21.83 3.96
N LYS A 52 7.97 22.51 4.44
CA LYS A 52 6.77 21.85 5.00
C LYS A 52 5.97 21.15 3.90
N ALA A 53 5.83 21.80 2.75
CA ALA A 53 5.15 21.22 1.59
C ALA A 53 5.94 20.01 1.04
N GLU A 54 7.26 20.11 0.97
CA GLU A 54 8.15 19.01 0.59
C GLU A 54 7.95 17.80 1.50
N GLN A 55 7.97 17.99 2.83
CA GLN A 55 7.76 16.89 3.77
C GLN A 55 6.40 16.21 3.58
N ALA A 56 5.33 16.99 3.39
CA ALA A 56 4.00 16.45 3.14
C ALA A 56 3.96 15.64 1.84
N ILE A 57 4.52 16.17 0.75
CA ILE A 57 4.52 15.54 -0.58
C ILE A 57 5.40 14.28 -0.61
N VAL A 58 6.59 14.33 0.01
CA VAL A 58 7.50 13.18 0.11
C VAL A 58 6.92 12.07 0.99
N SER A 59 6.18 12.42 2.05
CA SER A 59 5.48 11.42 2.88
C SER A 59 4.43 10.61 2.11
N LEU A 60 3.86 11.18 1.05
CA LEU A 60 2.96 10.49 0.12
C LEU A 60 3.70 9.60 -0.89
N GLY A 61 5.03 9.64 -0.92
CA GLY A 61 5.87 8.90 -1.86
C GLY A 61 6.11 9.60 -3.20
N TYR A 62 5.85 10.90 -3.30
CA TYR A 62 6.15 11.70 -4.48
C TYR A 62 7.50 12.40 -4.37
N SER A 63 8.11 12.72 -5.51
CA SER A 63 9.36 13.48 -5.57
C SER A 63 9.07 14.94 -5.88
N ILE A 64 9.71 15.86 -5.16
CA ILE A 64 9.59 17.30 -5.39
C ILE A 64 10.82 17.82 -6.12
N GLY A 65 10.65 18.87 -6.93
CA GLY A 65 11.77 19.68 -7.42
C GLY A 65 11.32 21.07 -7.84
N VAL A 66 12.27 21.84 -8.36
CA VAL A 66 12.00 23.21 -8.79
C VAL A 66 11.45 23.24 -10.22
N PRO A 67 10.52 24.17 -10.53
CA PRO A 67 9.97 24.28 -11.87
C PRO A 67 11.06 24.54 -12.91
N GLY A 68 11.11 23.68 -13.93
CA GLY A 68 12.08 23.80 -15.03
C GLY A 68 13.44 23.12 -14.80
N GLU A 69 13.67 22.46 -13.67
CA GLU A 69 14.84 21.62 -13.43
C GLU A 69 14.47 20.14 -13.49
N SER A 70 15.37 19.30 -14.02
CA SER A 70 15.18 17.86 -13.98
C SER A 70 15.23 17.37 -12.53
N ILE A 71 14.13 16.84 -12.03
CA ILE A 71 14.03 16.22 -10.71
C ILE A 71 14.98 15.02 -10.66
N SER A 72 16.12 15.15 -9.96
CA SER A 72 16.98 14.00 -9.68
C SER A 72 16.35 13.21 -8.53
N VAL A 73 15.58 12.17 -8.86
CA VAL A 73 15.06 11.23 -7.86
C VAL A 73 16.26 10.56 -7.19
N LYS A 74 16.57 10.93 -5.95
CA LYS A 74 17.53 10.20 -5.12
C LYS A 74 16.86 8.89 -4.70
N ASN A 75 17.15 7.81 -5.42
CA ASN A 75 16.75 6.47 -5.01
C ASN A 75 17.66 6.03 -3.84
N ASP A 76 17.26 6.34 -2.62
CA ASP A 76 17.92 5.85 -1.39
C ASP A 76 17.54 4.38 -1.09
N PHE A 77 17.06 3.63 -2.10
CA PHE A 77 16.70 2.24 -1.94
C PHE A 77 17.94 1.37 -1.76
N ASN A 78 18.09 0.78 -0.56
CA ASN A 78 19.22 -0.06 -0.22
C ASN A 78 18.84 -1.55 -0.20
N TRP A 79 19.25 -2.30 -1.22
CA TRP A 79 19.05 -3.75 -1.30
C TRP A 79 19.71 -4.55 -0.15
N ARG A 80 20.61 -3.95 0.62
CA ARG A 80 21.25 -4.56 1.79
C ARG A 80 20.58 -4.20 3.11
N ASP A 81 19.46 -3.48 3.09
CA ASP A 81 18.70 -3.19 4.30
C ASP A 81 18.00 -4.46 4.82
N GLY A 82 18.60 -5.08 5.82
CA GLY A 82 18.07 -6.29 6.45
C GLY A 82 16.71 -6.08 7.14
N SER A 83 16.36 -4.86 7.52
CA SER A 83 15.05 -4.58 8.16
C SER A 83 13.90 -4.72 7.16
N VAL A 84 14.08 -4.20 5.94
CA VAL A 84 13.13 -4.35 4.82
C VAL A 84 12.95 -5.82 4.48
N TRP A 85 14.05 -6.55 4.30
CA TRP A 85 14.00 -8.00 4.01
C TRP A 85 13.31 -8.80 5.12
N LYS A 86 13.55 -8.45 6.39
CA LYS A 86 12.92 -9.11 7.52
C LYS A 86 11.41 -8.84 7.55
N GLN A 87 10.98 -7.62 7.24
CA GLN A 87 9.56 -7.27 7.14
C GLN A 87 8.89 -8.04 5.99
N SER A 88 9.51 -8.07 4.80
CA SER A 88 8.99 -8.84 3.66
C SER A 88 8.89 -10.33 3.98
N ALA A 89 9.91 -10.92 4.60
CA ALA A 89 9.89 -12.32 5.02
C ALA A 89 8.78 -12.60 6.05
N HIS A 90 8.52 -11.68 6.97
CA HIS A 90 7.43 -11.81 7.94
C HIS A 90 6.05 -11.78 7.25
N ASN A 91 5.84 -10.88 6.28
CA ASN A 91 4.60 -10.83 5.51
C ASN A 91 4.39 -12.13 4.72
N THR A 92 5.41 -12.59 3.98
CA THR A 92 5.35 -13.86 3.22
C THR A 92 5.10 -15.06 4.13
N LYS A 93 5.71 -15.08 5.32
CA LYS A 93 5.51 -16.15 6.31
C LYS A 93 4.03 -16.30 6.70
N TRP A 94 3.33 -15.19 6.98
CA TRP A 94 1.94 -15.28 7.42
C TRP A 94 0.99 -15.73 6.32
N CYS A 95 1.22 -15.30 5.08
CA CYS A 95 0.50 -15.81 3.92
C CYS A 95 0.66 -17.34 3.77
N LEU A 96 1.90 -17.85 3.86
CA LEU A 96 2.19 -19.27 3.79
C LEU A 96 1.54 -20.08 4.93
N VAL A 97 1.55 -19.52 6.14
CA VAL A 97 0.89 -20.14 7.30
C VAL A 97 -0.62 -20.23 7.07
N GLY A 98 -1.25 -19.15 6.58
CA GLY A 98 -2.67 -19.14 6.26
C GLY A 98 -3.06 -20.19 5.22
N CYS A 99 -2.38 -20.21 4.06
CA CYS A 99 -2.64 -21.21 3.03
C CYS A 99 -2.50 -22.65 3.55
N SER A 100 -1.43 -22.93 4.30
CA SER A 100 -1.20 -24.25 4.87
C SER A 100 -2.33 -24.67 5.82
N ILE A 101 -2.80 -23.75 6.68
CA ILE A 101 -3.90 -24.03 7.60
C ILE A 101 -5.20 -24.37 6.85
N GLY A 102 -5.54 -23.61 5.80
CA GLY A 102 -6.76 -23.86 5.01
C GLY A 102 -6.70 -25.14 4.17
N ASP A 103 -5.56 -25.38 3.51
CA ASP A 103 -5.36 -26.57 2.66
C ASP A 103 -5.42 -27.85 3.50
N PHE A 104 -4.59 -27.94 4.56
CA PHE A 104 -4.56 -29.11 5.44
C PHE A 104 -5.84 -29.23 6.27
N GLY A 105 -6.44 -28.12 6.69
CA GLY A 105 -7.70 -28.13 7.43
C GLY A 105 -8.84 -28.72 6.60
N THR A 106 -8.92 -28.36 5.32
CA THR A 106 -9.91 -28.93 4.40
C THR A 106 -9.68 -30.43 4.20
N ILE A 107 -8.43 -30.84 3.92
CA ILE A 107 -8.10 -32.26 3.73
C ILE A 107 -8.41 -33.08 5.00
N ALA A 108 -8.03 -32.57 6.18
CA ALA A 108 -8.31 -33.22 7.45
C ALA A 108 -9.82 -33.33 7.71
N ALA A 109 -10.63 -32.33 7.33
CA ALA A 109 -12.07 -32.38 7.49
C ALA A 109 -12.70 -33.53 6.69
N PHE A 110 -12.27 -33.76 5.45
CA PHE A 110 -12.75 -34.90 4.65
C PHE A 110 -12.28 -36.26 5.20
N GLN A 111 -11.11 -36.31 5.83
CA GLN A 111 -10.57 -37.56 6.39
C GLN A 111 -11.14 -37.95 7.77
N PHE A 112 -11.46 -36.96 8.61
CA PHE A 112 -11.87 -37.20 10.01
C PHE A 112 -13.36 -36.97 10.28
N ILE A 113 -14.10 -36.35 9.35
CA ILE A 113 -15.55 -36.13 9.49
C ILE A 113 -16.28 -37.08 8.54
N PRO A 114 -16.81 -38.22 9.04
CA PRO A 114 -17.38 -39.27 8.19
C PRO A 114 -18.62 -38.83 7.39
N TYR A 115 -19.32 -37.77 7.82
CA TYR A 115 -20.42 -37.19 7.05
C TYR A 115 -19.97 -36.46 5.78
N LEU A 116 -18.78 -35.84 5.79
CA LEU A 116 -18.27 -35.10 4.64
C LEU A 116 -17.77 -36.03 3.53
N ASP A 117 -17.13 -37.14 3.92
CA ASP A 117 -16.70 -38.20 3.00
C ASP A 117 -17.90 -38.92 2.36
N ALA A 118 -18.95 -39.15 3.15
CA ALA A 118 -20.19 -39.79 2.69
C ALA A 118 -20.99 -38.97 1.66
N LEU A 119 -20.63 -37.70 1.42
CA LEU A 119 -21.23 -36.87 0.36
C LEU A 119 -20.74 -37.26 -1.06
N GLY A 120 -19.75 -38.15 -1.18
CA GLY A 120 -19.31 -38.70 -2.47
C GLY A 120 -18.65 -37.68 -3.40
N TRP A 121 -17.89 -36.74 -2.84
CA TRP A 121 -17.19 -35.72 -3.62
C TRP A 121 -16.07 -36.34 -4.44
N ASN A 122 -15.82 -35.79 -5.64
CA ASN A 122 -14.67 -36.18 -6.44
C ASN A 122 -13.38 -35.57 -5.84
N ASP A 123 -12.27 -36.31 -5.89
CA ASP A 123 -10.96 -35.90 -5.40
C ASP A 123 -10.52 -34.53 -5.98
N MET A 124 -10.82 -34.30 -7.26
CA MET A 124 -10.53 -33.03 -7.92
C MET A 124 -11.30 -31.85 -7.29
N SER A 125 -12.55 -32.08 -6.89
CA SER A 125 -13.39 -31.05 -6.24
C SER A 125 -12.91 -30.77 -4.82
N ILE A 126 -12.46 -31.79 -4.09
CA ILE A 126 -11.88 -31.65 -2.74
C ILE A 126 -10.59 -30.83 -2.81
N MET A 127 -9.71 -31.13 -3.77
CA MET A 127 -8.46 -30.39 -3.96
C MET A 127 -8.71 -28.91 -4.34
N PHE A 128 -9.69 -28.65 -5.21
CA PHE A 128 -10.06 -27.27 -5.56
C PHE A 128 -10.61 -26.51 -4.35
N LEU A 129 -11.47 -27.17 -3.57
CA LEU A 129 -12.04 -26.60 -2.35
C LEU A 129 -10.94 -26.32 -1.31
N ALA A 130 -9.97 -27.22 -1.16
CA ALA A 130 -8.83 -27.03 -0.26
C ALA A 130 -8.04 -25.78 -0.64
N MET A 131 -7.63 -25.67 -1.91
CA MET A 131 -6.89 -24.51 -2.43
C MET A 131 -7.66 -23.19 -2.26
N PHE A 132 -8.98 -23.21 -2.50
CA PHE A 132 -9.81 -22.02 -2.28
C PHE A 132 -9.84 -21.62 -0.80
N ASN A 133 -10.05 -22.58 0.10
CA ASN A 133 -10.02 -22.33 1.54
C ASN A 133 -8.63 -21.89 2.04
N GLY A 134 -7.54 -22.41 1.46
CA GLY A 134 -6.18 -21.96 1.70
C GLY A 134 -5.99 -20.47 1.39
N ILE A 135 -6.40 -20.04 0.19
CA ILE A 135 -6.31 -18.62 -0.19
C ILE A 135 -7.20 -17.75 0.72
N MET A 136 -8.44 -18.16 0.99
CA MET A 136 -9.36 -17.39 1.83
C MET A 136 -8.85 -17.23 3.27
N THR A 137 -8.30 -18.29 3.85
CA THR A 137 -7.72 -18.24 5.21
C THR A 137 -6.46 -17.38 5.27
N SER A 138 -5.63 -17.42 4.23
CA SER A 138 -4.47 -16.52 4.09
C SER A 138 -4.88 -15.04 4.06
N ILE A 139 -5.82 -14.67 3.20
CA ILE A 139 -6.31 -13.29 3.09
C ILE A 139 -6.91 -12.82 4.42
N ALA A 140 -7.72 -13.67 5.07
CA ALA A 140 -8.33 -13.34 6.35
C ALA A 140 -7.29 -13.09 7.45
N LEU A 141 -6.27 -13.96 7.54
CA LEU A 141 -5.20 -13.86 8.54
C LEU A 141 -4.33 -12.61 8.30
N GLU A 142 -3.92 -12.37 7.06
CA GLU A 142 -3.12 -11.20 6.71
C GLU A 142 -3.89 -9.90 6.97
N THR A 143 -5.16 -9.85 6.57
CA THR A 143 -6.04 -8.70 6.81
C THR A 143 -6.17 -8.41 8.30
N PHE A 144 -6.37 -9.44 9.13
CA PHE A 144 -6.45 -9.28 10.58
C PHE A 144 -5.15 -8.74 11.19
N ILE A 145 -4.00 -9.26 10.75
CA ILE A 145 -2.69 -8.81 11.24
C ILE A 145 -2.44 -7.34 10.86
N LEU A 146 -2.76 -6.95 9.62
CA LEU A 146 -2.58 -5.58 9.15
C LEU A 146 -3.49 -4.59 9.89
N ILE A 147 -4.76 -4.94 10.11
CA ILE A 147 -5.69 -4.11 10.89
C ILE A 147 -5.13 -3.86 12.30
N LYS A 148 -4.56 -4.89 12.93
CA LYS A 148 -3.97 -4.75 14.26
C LYS A 148 -2.68 -3.92 14.28
N GLN A 149 -1.92 -3.90 13.19
CA GLN A 149 -0.71 -3.08 13.05
C GLN A 149 -1.05 -1.60 12.81
N MET A 150 -2.14 -1.30 12.09
CA MET A 150 -2.54 0.07 11.77
C MET A 150 -3.43 0.72 12.85
N GLY A 151 -4.20 -0.08 13.60
CA GLY A 151 -5.11 0.40 14.65
C GLY A 151 -4.48 0.54 16.04
N GLY A 152 -3.16 0.48 16.15
CA GLY A 152 -2.38 0.65 17.39
C GLY A 152 -1.86 2.06 17.56
#